data_AF-A0A1C5Q1Y1-F1
#
_entry.id   AF-A0A1C5Q1Y1-F1
#
_cell.length_a   1.000
_cell.length_b   1.000
_cell.length_c   1.000
_cell.angle_alpha   90.00
_cell.angle_beta   90.00
_cell.angle_gamma   90.00
#
_symmetry.space_group_name_H-M   'P 1'
#
loop_
_entity.id
_entity.type
_entity.pdbx_description
1 polymer ?
#
loop_
_entity_poly.entity_id
_entity_poly.type
_entity_poly.pdbx_seq_one_letter_code
_entity_poly.pdbx_strand_id
1 'polypeptide(L)' 'MDHTLALIGRAHQGDKVARDTLVEENAGLVYSVAKRFVGRGVDMEDLIQIGSIGLIKAVDKFDLSFDVRFSTYAVPIE' A
#
# COMPACT_ATOMS: atom_id res chain seq x y z
N MET A 1 -1.52 -13.22 7.36
CA MET A 1 -2.70 -12.34 7.36
C MET A 1 -2.71 -11.54 8.65
N ASP A 2 -2.54 -12.21 9.79
CA ASP A 2 -2.48 -11.60 11.13
C ASP A 2 -1.38 -10.54 11.30
N HIS A 3 -0.17 -10.75 10.76
CA HIS A 3 0.94 -9.78 10.84
C HIS A 3 0.57 -8.42 10.21
N THR A 4 0.12 -8.44 8.95
CA THR A 4 -0.25 -7.21 8.23
C THR A 4 -1.40 -6.49 8.93
N LEU A 5 -2.42 -7.21 9.40
CA LEU A 5 -3.55 -6.61 10.13
C LEU A 5 -3.10 -6.02 11.47
N ALA A 6 -2.20 -6.68 12.19
CA ALA A 6 -1.64 -6.15 13.44
C ALA A 6 -0.83 -4.86 13.21
N LEU A 7 -0.03 -4.80 12.15
CA LEU A 7 0.69 -3.59 11.77
C LEU A 7 -0.27 -2.46 11.37
N ILE A 8 -1.33 -2.76 10.61
CA ILE A 8 -2.34 -1.75 10.24
C ILE A 8 -3.04 -1.20 11.49
N GLY A 9 -3.44 -2.08 12.42
CA GLY A 9 -4.06 -1.64 13.68
C GLY A 9 -3.15 -0.77 14.54
N ARG A 10 -1.85 -1.04 14.57
CA ARG A 10 -0.85 -0.18 15.22
C ARG A 10 -0.67 1.14 14.49
N ALA A 11 -0.59 1.12 13.16
CA ALA A 11 -0.47 2.31 12.33
C ALA A 11 -1.66 3.27 12.54
N HIS A 12 -2.88 2.73 12.68
CA HIS A 12 -4.09 3.52 13.01
C HIS A 12 -4.03 4.19 14.39
N GLN A 13 -3.26 3.64 15.32
CA GLN A 13 -3.00 4.24 16.64
C GLN A 13 -1.86 5.27 16.61
N GLY A 14 -1.32 5.58 15.42
CA GLY A 14 -0.23 6.55 15.24
C GLY A 14 1.17 5.95 15.34
N ASP A 15 1.32 4.62 15.37
CA ASP A 15 2.62 3.95 15.35
C ASP A 15 3.29 4.13 13.98
N LYS A 16 4.25 5.07 13.93
CA LYS A 16 5.02 5.37 12.72
C LYS A 16 5.87 4.19 12.25
N VAL A 17 6.44 3.42 13.17
CA VAL A 17 7.28 2.27 12.81
C VAL A 17 6.43 1.21 12.12
N ALA A 18 5.23 0.94 12.65
CA ALA A 18 4.32 0.00 12.00
C ALA A 18 3.89 0.47 10.59
N ARG A 19 3.66 1.78 10.43
CA ARG A 19 3.33 2.38 9.13
C ARG A 19 4.49 2.28 8.15
N ASP A 20 5.70 2.57 8.58
CA ASP A 20 6.90 2.49 7.73
C ASP A 20 7.19 1.04 7.33
N THR A 21 7.06 0.09 8.26
CA THR A 21 7.16 -1.35 7.97
C THR A 21 6.14 -1.79 6.93
N LEU A 22 4.89 -1.33 7.00
CA LEU A 22 3.88 -1.65 5.99
C LEU A 22 4.26 -1.12 4.59
N VAL A 23 4.85 0.07 4.51
CA VAL A 23 5.31 0.65 3.24
C VAL A 23 6.47 -0.16 2.67
N GLU A 24 7.46 -0.50 3.51
CA GLU A 24 8.63 -1.30 3.11
C GLU A 24 8.23 -2.72 2.64
N GLU A 25 7.41 -3.43 3.42
CA GLU A 25 6.97 -4.79 3.09
C GLU A 25 6.13 -4.85 1.80
N ASN A 26 5.44 -3.76 1.45
CA ASN A 26 4.59 -3.67 0.26
C ASN A 26 5.23 -2.89 -0.90
N ALA A 27 6.50 -2.51 -0.82
CA ALA A 27 7.20 -1.82 -1.92
C ALA A 27 7.18 -2.63 -3.23
N GLY A 28 7.27 -3.96 -3.13
CA GLY A 28 7.16 -4.86 -4.29
C GLY A 28 5.78 -4.81 -4.95
N LEU A 29 4.70 -4.66 -4.17
CA LEU A 29 3.34 -4.47 -4.69
C LEU A 29 3.25 -3.17 -5.48
N VAL A 30 3.74 -2.06 -4.91
CA VAL A 30 3.77 -0.74 -5.57
C VAL A 30 4.51 -0.82 -6.90
N TYR A 31 5.71 -1.43 -6.90
CA TYR A 31 6.49 -1.61 -8.12
C TYR A 31 5.75 -2.46 -9.17
N SER A 32 5.10 -3.55 -8.75
CA SER A 32 4.35 -4.44 -9.65
C SER A 32 3.15 -3.73 -10.30
N VAL A 33 2.46 -2.86 -9.56
CA VAL A 33 1.34 -2.06 -10.07
C VAL A 33 1.85 -0.94 -10.98
N ALA A 34 2.88 -0.19 -10.55
CA ALA A 34 3.48 0.90 -11.32
C ALA A 34 3.95 0.44 -12.71
N LYS A 35 4.49 -0.78 -12.82
CA LYS A 35 4.88 -1.37 -14.12
C LYS A 35 3.77 -1.39 -15.17
N ARG A 36 2.50 -1.49 -14.78
CA ARG A 36 1.34 -1.49 -15.70
C ARG A 36 1.10 -0.14 -16.38
N PHE A 37 1.69 0.92 -15.82
CA PHE A 37 1.53 2.30 -16.29
C PHE A 37 2.77 2.86 -16.99
N VAL A 38 3.85 2.08 -17.08
CA VAL A 38 5.06 2.46 -17.82
C VAL A 38 4.74 2.68 -19.30
N GLY A 39 5.43 3.64 -19.93
CA GLY A 39 5.25 3.98 -21.35
C GLY A 39 4.11 4.96 -21.63
N ARG A 40 3.44 5.49 -20.60
CA ARG A 40 2.38 6.50 -20.71
C ARG A 40 2.87 7.95 -20.56
N GLY A 41 4.17 8.19 -20.72
CA GLY A 41 4.78 9.52 -20.58
C GLY A 41 5.04 9.99 -19.15
N VAL A 42 5.01 9.06 -18.18
CA VAL A 42 5.38 9.31 -16.77
C VAL A 42 6.53 8.38 -16.41
N ASP A 43 7.54 8.91 -15.72
CA ASP A 43 8.70 8.14 -15.32
C ASP A 43 8.39 7.11 -14.23
N MET A 44 9.14 6.02 -14.21
CA MET A 44 8.89 4.91 -13.27
C MET A 44 9.01 5.36 -11.81
N GLU A 45 9.95 6.27 -11.51
CA GLU A 45 10.13 6.80 -10.16
C GLU A 45 8.91 7.60 -9.69
N ASP A 46 8.34 8.43 -10.57
CA ASP A 46 7.12 9.18 -10.28
C ASP A 46 5.93 8.24 -10.04
N LEU A 47 5.79 7.18 -10.86
CA LEU A 47 4.76 6.16 -10.68
C LEU A 47 4.90 5.44 -9.34
N ILE A 48 6.12 5.10 -8.93
CA ILE A 48 6.40 4.47 -7.63
C ILE A 48 6.05 5.44 -6.49
N GLN A 49 6.39 6.73 -6.62
CA GLN A 49 6.10 7.72 -5.59
C GLN A 49 4.57 7.91 -5.43
N ILE A 50 3.84 8.05 -6.53
CA ILE A 50 2.38 8.13 -6.54
C ILE A 50 1.76 6.86 -5.94
N GLY A 51 2.25 5.69 -6.35
CA GLY A 51 1.80 4.40 -5.83
C GLY A 51 2.05 4.23 -4.34
N SER A 52 3.20 4.72 -3.84
CA SER A 52 3.55 4.71 -2.41
C SER A 52 2.61 5.62 -1.60
N ILE A 53 2.26 6.78 -2.13
CA ILE A 53 1.25 7.66 -1.52
C ILE A 53 -0.13 6.96 -1.49
N GLY A 54 -0.48 6.26 -2.57
CA GLY A 54 -1.70 5.45 -2.63
C GLY A 54 -1.72 4.34 -1.57
N LEU A 55 -0.62 3.61 -1.44
CA LEU A 55 -0.44 2.56 -0.44
C LEU A 55 -0.59 3.09 0.99
N ILE A 56 0.04 4.23 1.30
CA ILE A 56 -0.08 4.90 2.60
C ILE A 56 -1.55 5.22 2.90
N LYS A 57 -2.26 5.82 1.95
CA LYS A 57 -3.69 6.13 2.09
C LYS A 57 -4.53 4.87 2.25
N ALA A 58 -4.15 3.78 1.61
CA ALA A 58 -4.82 2.50 1.76
C ALA A 58 -4.62 1.94 3.18
N VAL A 59 -3.40 2.01 3.74
CA VAL A 59 -3.15 1.65 5.15
C VAL A 59 -4.04 2.47 6.07
N ASP A 60 -4.07 3.79 5.90
CA ASP A 60 -4.82 4.71 6.76
C ASP A 60 -6.34 4.46 6.73
N LYS A 61 -6.86 3.87 5.64
CA LYS A 61 -8.31 3.69 5.41
C LYS A 61 -8.80 2.25 5.44
N PHE A 62 -7.89 1.28 5.52
CA PHE A 62 -8.26 -0.13 5.50
C PHE A 62 -9.04 -0.51 6.77
N ASP A 63 -10.27 -0.97 6.63
CA ASP A 63 -11.05 -1.46 7.77
C ASP A 63 -10.62 -2.89 8.11
N LEU A 64 -10.22 -3.12 9.36
CA LEU A 64 -9.80 -4.43 9.85
C LEU A 64 -10.94 -5.48 9.87
N SER A 65 -12.19 -5.04 9.75
CA SER A 65 -13.36 -5.93 9.64
C SER A 65 -13.59 -6.45 8.21
N PHE A 66 -12.87 -5.95 7.21
CA PHE A 66 -13.01 -6.44 5.85
C PHE A 66 -12.53 -7.89 5.71
N ASP A 67 -13.38 -8.73 5.10
CA ASP A 67 -13.03 -10.12 4.75
C ASP A 67 -12.27 -10.21 3.42
N VAL A 68 -11.30 -9.30 3.22
CA VAL A 68 -10.42 -9.28 2.06
C VAL A 68 -8.99 -9.05 2.50
N ARG A 69 -8.03 -9.49 1.67
CA ARG A 69 -6.63 -9.18 1.91
C ARG A 69 -6.37 -7.69 1.66
N PHE A 70 -5.52 -7.10 2.48
CA PHE A 70 -5.06 -5.71 2.30
C PHE A 70 -4.55 -5.44 0.88
N SER A 71 -3.77 -6.35 0.30
CA SER A 71 -3.26 -6.21 -1.08
C SER A 71 -4.36 -6.13 -2.13
N THR A 72 -5.52 -6.76 -1.91
CA THR A 72 -6.68 -6.66 -2.79
C THR A 72 -7.33 -5.29 -2.67
N TYR A 73 -7.41 -4.74 -1.46
CA TYR A 73 -7.96 -3.40 -1.23
C TYR A 73 -7.05 -2.29 -1.76
N ALA A 74 -5.73 -2.43 -1.60
CA ALA A 74 -4.76 -1.40 -1.94
C ALA A 74 -4.53 -1.22 -3.45
N VAL A 75 -4.96 -2.17 -4.28
CA VAL A 75 -4.76 -2.14 -5.73
C VAL A 75 -6.02 -1.63 -6.42
N PRO A 76 -5.93 -0.59 -7.27
CA PRO A 76 -7.08 -0.13 -8.04
C PRO A 76 -7.55 -1.19 -9.03
N ILE A 77 -8.88 -1.35 -9.13
CA ILE A 77 -9.53 -2.19 -10.14
C ILE A 77 -9.61 -1.35 -11.42
N GLU A 78 -9.01 -1.84 -12.50
CA GLU A 78 -9.11 -1.26 -13.86
C GLU A 78 -10.46 -1.59 -14.49
#